data_AF-Q7WUK9-F1
#
_entry.id   AF-Q7WUK9-F1
#
_cell.length_a   1.000
_cell.length_b   1.000
_cell.length_c   1.000
_cell.angle_alpha   90.00
_cell.angle_beta   90.00
_cell.angle_gamma   90.00
#
_symmetry.space_group_name_H-M   'P 1'
#
loop_
_entity.id
_entity.type
_entity.pdbx_description
1 polymer ?
#
loop_
_entity_poly.entity_id
_entity_poly.type
_entity_poly.pdbx_seq_one_letter_code
_entity_poly.pdbx_strand_id
1 'polypeptide(L)'
;MSGKDSEGNDAPYFGSYSPDFFDFIIIDECHRGGAHDESSWRGILEYFSSAVQLGLTATPKRLDNANTYKYFGKPVYSYDLKSGINDGFLTPFKVYTIVGTLDKYTYLPGDGVVVRGEVEPGRVYEEKDFNHNRGISIPAREEKRVHYWMDRINPNEKTIVFCMTQEHAGEVRDLVNQYAQKKGWSDNLNYCVRITADDGKAGEADLELFSDNEKTI
;
A
#
# COMPACT_ATOMS: atom_id res chain seq x y z
N MET A 1 16.32 17.78 7.84
CA MET A 1 17.23 18.78 7.27
C MET A 1 18.61 18.52 7.87
N SER A 2 19.64 18.23 7.07
CA SER A 2 20.97 17.84 7.57
C SER A 2 21.99 18.99 7.57
N GLY A 3 21.62 20.18 7.10
CA GLY A 3 22.48 21.35 6.98
C GLY A 3 22.17 22.45 7.99
N LYS A 4 23.11 23.37 8.12
CA LYS A 4 22.96 24.63 8.85
C LYS A 4 23.36 25.79 7.95
N ASP A 5 22.60 26.88 7.94
CA ASP A 5 23.01 28.12 7.26
C ASP A 5 24.10 28.86 8.05
N SER A 6 24.57 30.01 7.55
CA SER A 6 25.55 30.87 8.20
C SER A 6 25.09 31.41 9.56
N GLU A 7 23.81 31.31 9.88
CA GLU A 7 23.17 31.78 11.12
C GLU A 7 22.84 30.62 12.08
N GLY A 8 23.11 29.37 11.70
CA GLY A 8 22.87 28.17 12.50
C GLY A 8 21.43 27.64 12.45
N ASN A 9 20.58 28.18 11.56
CA ASN A 9 19.24 27.65 11.32
C ASN A 9 19.32 26.36 10.50
N ASP A 10 18.32 25.48 10.65
CA ASP A 10 18.22 24.30 9.81
C ASP A 10 18.07 24.72 8.34
N ALA A 11 19.05 24.33 7.54
CA ALA A 11 19.06 24.59 6.11
C ALA A 11 19.20 23.27 5.35
N PRO A 12 18.61 23.16 4.16
CA PRO A 12 18.89 22.03 3.31
C PRO A 12 20.37 22.08 2.87
N TYR A 13 21.12 21.00 3.09
CA TYR A 13 22.49 20.87 2.60
C TYR A 13 22.54 19.83 1.48
N PHE A 14 22.63 20.31 0.24
CA PHE A 14 22.63 19.47 -0.96
C PHE A 14 24.05 19.11 -1.43
N GLY A 15 25.03 19.20 -0.53
CA GLY A 15 26.44 18.97 -0.83
C GLY A 15 27.14 20.21 -1.39
N SER A 16 28.03 20.00 -2.36
CA SER A 16 28.89 21.03 -2.98
C SER A 16 28.30 21.64 -4.26
N TYR A 17 27.03 21.38 -4.56
CA TYR A 17 26.37 21.87 -5.77
C TYR A 17 25.73 23.23 -5.51
N SER A 18 25.97 24.19 -6.41
CA SER A 18 25.33 25.50 -6.36
C SER A 18 23.85 25.41 -6.75
N PRO A 19 23.00 26.37 -6.34
CA PRO A 19 21.58 26.41 -6.69
C PRO A 19 21.29 26.34 -8.20
N ASP A 20 22.23 26.76 -9.03
CA ASP A 20 22.16 26.82 -10.50
C ASP A 20 22.93 25.69 -11.19
N PHE A 21 23.35 24.67 -10.44
CA PHE A 21 24.16 23.58 -10.99
C PHE A 21 23.41 22.72 -12.01
N PHE A 22 22.10 22.52 -11.83
CA PHE A 22 21.28 21.70 -12.72
C PHE A 22 20.44 22.56 -13.66
N ASP A 23 20.43 22.21 -14.95
CA ASP A 23 19.52 22.81 -15.92
C ASP A 23 18.14 22.12 -15.95
N PHE A 24 18.09 20.83 -15.58
CA PHE A 24 16.89 19.99 -15.68
C PHE A 24 16.81 18.94 -14.58
N ILE A 25 15.64 18.80 -13.95
CA ILE A 25 15.37 17.83 -12.87
C ILE A 25 14.11 17.05 -13.21
N ILE A 26 14.19 15.72 -13.15
CA ILE A 26 13.04 14.82 -13.29
C ILE A 26 12.70 14.26 -11.91
N ILE A 27 11.44 14.37 -11.54
CA ILE A 27 10.91 13.88 -10.27
C ILE A 27 9.94 12.75 -10.58
N ASP A 28 10.34 11.52 -10.26
CA ASP A 28 9.42 10.40 -10.27
C ASP A 28 8.53 10.41 -9.02
N GLU A 29 7.29 9.94 -9.16
CA GLU A 29 6.29 9.87 -8.09
C GLU A 29 6.14 11.19 -7.29
N CYS A 30 6.02 12.32 -8.01
CA CYS A 30 6.02 13.67 -7.44
C CYS A 30 4.86 13.99 -6.48
N HIS A 31 3.95 13.03 -6.27
CA HIS A 31 2.85 13.08 -5.32
C HIS A 31 3.19 12.54 -3.92
N ARG A 32 4.29 11.81 -3.73
CA ARG A 32 4.60 11.06 -2.49
C ARG A 32 5.02 11.92 -1.29
N GLY A 33 4.76 13.22 -1.32
CA GLY A 33 4.91 14.03 -0.13
C GLY A 33 3.72 13.85 0.81
N GLY A 34 3.87 13.06 1.86
CA GLY A 34 3.10 13.32 3.09
C GLY A 34 3.59 14.62 3.74
N ALA A 35 2.85 15.24 4.65
CA ALA A 35 3.19 16.55 5.21
C ALA A 35 4.64 16.72 5.72
N HIS A 36 5.30 15.64 6.18
CA HIS A 36 6.71 15.64 6.56
C HIS A 36 7.67 15.48 5.37
N ASP A 37 7.38 14.60 4.41
CA ASP A 37 8.20 14.39 3.21
C ASP A 37 8.02 15.48 2.15
N GLU A 38 6.86 16.14 2.11
CA GLU A 38 6.64 17.36 1.32
C GLU A 38 7.65 18.44 1.71
N SER A 39 7.93 18.59 3.01
CA SER A 39 8.79 19.66 3.50
C SER A 39 10.25 19.48 3.08
N SER A 40 10.75 18.23 3.08
CA SER A 40 12.11 17.92 2.66
C SER A 40 12.26 17.98 1.13
N TRP A 41 11.30 17.41 0.40
CA TRP A 41 11.32 17.41 -1.06
C TRP A 41 11.18 18.82 -1.62
N ARG A 42 10.26 19.60 -1.07
CA ARG A 42 10.04 20.99 -1.50
C ARG A 42 11.26 21.86 -1.27
N GLY A 43 12.02 21.64 -0.20
CA GLY A 43 13.29 22.32 0.03
C GLY A 43 14.31 22.07 -1.09
N ILE A 44 14.39 20.84 -1.62
CA ILE A 44 15.24 20.51 -2.79
C ILE A 44 14.80 21.30 -4.02
N LEU A 45 13.51 21.28 -4.32
CA LEU A 45 12.96 21.91 -5.51
C LEU A 45 13.04 23.44 -5.45
N GLU A 46 12.89 24.03 -4.27
CA GLU A 46 13.03 25.47 -4.07
C GLU A 46 14.49 25.94 -4.17
N TYR A 47 15.45 25.12 -3.73
CA TYR A 47 16.87 25.41 -3.86
C TYR A 47 17.34 25.39 -5.33
N PHE A 48 16.98 24.35 -6.08
CA PHE A 48 17.29 24.25 -7.51
C PHE A 48 16.19 24.86 -8.40
N SER A 49 15.65 26.01 -7.98
CA SER A 49 14.51 26.66 -8.64
C SER A 49 14.81 27.26 -10.02
N SER A 50 16.09 27.44 -10.37
CA SER A 50 16.50 27.86 -11.72
C SER A 50 16.42 26.72 -12.75
N ALA A 51 16.48 25.47 -12.31
CA ALA A 51 16.34 24.31 -13.19
C ALA A 51 14.91 24.19 -13.72
N VAL A 52 14.74 23.66 -14.93
CA VAL A 52 13.43 23.19 -15.38
C VAL A 52 13.09 21.89 -14.64
N GLN A 53 11.89 21.82 -14.06
CA GLN A 53 11.48 20.70 -13.21
C GLN A 53 10.28 19.96 -13.81
N LEU A 54 10.46 18.67 -14.10
CA LEU A 54 9.43 17.79 -14.66
C LEU A 54 8.97 16.78 -13.60
N GLY A 55 7.71 16.89 -13.15
CA GLY A 55 7.09 15.92 -12.25
C GLY A 55 6.35 14.82 -13.02
N LEU A 56 6.61 13.56 -12.65
CA LEU A 56 5.90 12.38 -13.12
C LEU A 56 5.05 11.82 -11.97
N THR A 57 3.80 11.45 -12.26
CA THR A 57 2.93 10.80 -11.28
C THR A 57 1.94 9.87 -11.96
N ALA A 58 1.71 8.70 -11.35
CA ALA A 58 0.65 7.78 -11.75
C ALA A 58 -0.71 8.16 -11.14
N THR A 59 -0.75 9.03 -10.12
CA THR A 59 -1.98 9.38 -9.41
C THR A 59 -2.53 10.74 -9.88
N PRO A 60 -3.76 10.77 -10.45
CA PRO A 60 -4.41 12.02 -10.81
C PRO A 60 -4.77 12.82 -9.55
N LYS A 61 -5.08 14.11 -9.72
CA LYS A 61 -5.38 15.04 -8.62
C LYS A 61 -6.45 14.48 -7.70
N ARG A 62 -6.09 14.25 -6.44
CA ARG A 62 -6.97 13.90 -5.32
C ARG A 62 -6.87 14.98 -4.23
N LEU A 63 -7.76 14.93 -3.24
CA LEU A 63 -7.82 15.93 -2.16
C LEU A 63 -6.55 15.95 -1.29
N ASP A 64 -5.92 14.79 -1.12
CA ASP A 64 -4.64 14.56 -0.43
C ASP A 64 -3.45 15.13 -1.21
N ASN A 65 -3.48 15.15 -2.54
CA ASN A 65 -2.35 15.60 -3.38
C ASN A 65 -2.48 17.07 -3.85
N ALA A 66 -3.23 17.91 -3.14
CA ALA A 66 -3.51 19.29 -3.54
C ALA A 66 -2.24 20.16 -3.66
N ASN A 67 -1.23 19.90 -2.82
CA ASN A 67 0.02 20.65 -2.78
C ASN A 67 0.93 20.35 -3.98
N THR A 68 1.01 19.11 -4.45
CA THR A 68 1.76 18.73 -5.66
C THR A 68 1.28 19.50 -6.88
N TYR A 69 -0.03 19.55 -7.11
CA TYR A 69 -0.62 20.29 -8.24
C TYR A 69 -0.55 21.81 -8.05
N LYS A 70 -0.38 22.29 -6.81
CA LYS A 70 -0.10 23.70 -6.54
C LYS A 70 1.34 24.08 -6.95
N TYR A 71 2.29 23.18 -6.75
CA TYR A 71 3.70 23.38 -7.13
C TYR A 71 3.90 23.25 -8.65
N PHE A 72 3.57 22.09 -9.22
CA PHE A 72 3.81 21.78 -10.64
C PHE A 72 2.77 22.37 -11.59
N GLY A 73 1.63 22.82 -11.08
CA GLY A 73 0.52 23.32 -11.90
C GLY A 73 -0.30 22.21 -12.56
N LYS A 74 -0.88 22.53 -13.73
CA LYS A 74 -1.69 21.56 -14.49
C LYS A 74 -0.78 20.59 -15.25
N PRO A 75 -1.16 19.32 -15.37
CA PRO A 75 -0.38 18.36 -16.16
C PRO A 75 -0.33 18.83 -17.62
N VAL A 76 0.87 18.85 -18.19
CA VAL A 76 1.09 19.17 -19.61
C VAL A 76 0.70 18.02 -20.54
N TYR A 77 0.65 16.80 -20.00
CA TYR A 77 0.22 15.59 -20.68
C TYR A 77 -0.41 14.62 -19.67
N SER A 78 -1.34 13.80 -20.13
CA SER A 78 -1.93 12.74 -19.31
C SER A 78 -2.24 11.55 -20.20
N TYR A 79 -1.77 10.38 -19.79
CA TYR A 79 -2.04 9.12 -20.44
C TYR A 79 -2.77 8.23 -19.44
N ASP A 80 -4.08 8.04 -19.65
CA ASP A 80 -4.92 7.38 -18.67
C ASP A 80 -4.86 5.85 -18.80
N LEU A 81 -5.27 5.17 -17.72
CA LEU A 81 -5.31 3.71 -17.65
C LEU A 81 -6.13 3.10 -18.79
N LYS A 82 -7.22 3.77 -19.19
CA LYS A 82 -8.11 3.32 -20.27
C LYS A 82 -7.39 3.32 -21.62
N SER A 83 -6.67 4.38 -21.93
CA SER A 83 -5.89 4.51 -23.17
C SER A 83 -4.76 3.48 -23.18
N GLY A 84 -4.03 3.34 -22.05
CA GLY A 84 -3.00 2.32 -21.91
C GLY A 84 -3.50 0.89 -22.18
N ILE A 85 -4.70 0.54 -21.72
CA ILE A 85 -5.33 -0.76 -21.99
C ILE A 85 -5.75 -0.87 -23.47
N ASN A 86 -6.42 0.16 -24.01
CA ASN A 86 -6.94 0.14 -25.39
C ASN A 86 -5.83 0.05 -26.44
N ASP A 87 -4.69 0.70 -26.18
CA ASP A 87 -3.53 0.72 -27.07
C ASP A 87 -2.64 -0.53 -26.92
N GLY A 88 -2.97 -1.43 -25.98
CA GLY A 88 -2.27 -2.70 -25.79
C GLY A 88 -0.98 -2.61 -24.98
N PHE A 89 -0.72 -1.48 -24.31
CA PHE A 89 0.45 -1.31 -23.45
C PHE A 89 0.22 -1.79 -22.01
N LEU A 90 -1.02 -1.84 -21.55
CA LEU A 90 -1.40 -2.29 -20.21
C LEU A 90 -2.35 -3.49 -20.26
N THR A 91 -2.21 -4.39 -19.29
CA THR A 91 -3.06 -5.58 -19.17
C THR A 91 -4.48 -5.18 -18.74
N PRO A 92 -5.54 -5.63 -19.46
CA PRO A 92 -6.91 -5.44 -19.01
C PRO A 92 -7.19 -6.22 -17.73
N PHE A 93 -8.06 -5.70 -16.87
CA PHE A 93 -8.40 -6.34 -15.60
C PHE A 93 -9.91 -6.59 -15.48
N LYS A 94 -10.26 -7.53 -14.61
CA LYS A 94 -11.65 -7.82 -14.22
C LYS A 94 -11.83 -7.50 -12.75
N VAL A 95 -12.90 -6.81 -12.41
CA VAL A 95 -13.25 -6.51 -11.02
C VAL A 95 -14.28 -7.52 -10.54
N TYR A 96 -13.93 -8.26 -9.50
CA TYR A 96 -14.85 -9.14 -8.78
C TYR A 96 -15.13 -8.56 -7.40
N THR A 97 -16.28 -7.90 -7.26
CA THR A 97 -16.70 -7.36 -5.97
C THR A 97 -17.18 -8.49 -5.06
N ILE A 98 -16.56 -8.59 -3.88
CA ILE A 98 -16.97 -9.54 -2.84
C ILE A 98 -17.73 -8.74 -1.79
N VAL A 99 -19.03 -9.03 -1.66
CA VAL A 99 -19.88 -8.41 -0.63
C VAL A 99 -20.12 -9.43 0.47
N GLY A 100 -19.73 -9.09 1.69
CA GLY A 100 -20.00 -9.91 2.86
C GLY A 100 -21.44 -9.74 3.33
N THR A 101 -21.95 -10.69 4.11
CA THR A 101 -23.23 -10.53 4.82
C THR A 101 -23.06 -9.85 6.18
N LEU A 102 -21.83 -9.56 6.58
CA LEU A 102 -21.45 -9.03 7.89
C LEU A 102 -20.67 -7.73 7.75
N ASP A 103 -21.32 -6.73 7.15
CA ASP A 103 -20.81 -5.35 7.04
C ASP A 103 -21.07 -4.54 8.33
N LYS A 104 -22.04 -5.00 9.12
CA LYS A 104 -22.38 -4.47 10.45
C LYS A 104 -22.50 -5.61 11.43
N TYR A 105 -21.93 -5.43 12.62
CA TYR A 105 -22.05 -6.35 13.72
C TYR A 105 -22.36 -5.60 15.01
N THR A 106 -23.39 -6.06 15.73
CA THR A 106 -23.69 -5.55 17.07
C THR A 106 -23.40 -6.66 18.04
N TYR A 107 -22.46 -6.43 18.96
CA TYR A 107 -22.17 -7.41 19.99
C TYR A 107 -23.26 -7.35 21.08
N LEU A 108 -23.95 -8.47 21.31
CA LEU A 108 -24.78 -8.69 22.48
C LEU A 108 -24.11 -9.69 23.43
N PRO A 109 -24.31 -9.56 24.76
CA PRO A 109 -23.77 -10.52 25.70
C PRO A 109 -24.28 -11.94 25.39
N GLY A 110 -23.35 -12.84 25.03
CA GLY A 110 -23.65 -14.22 24.65
C GLY A 110 -23.50 -14.55 23.15
N ASP A 111 -23.30 -13.56 22.28
CA ASP A 111 -23.12 -13.78 20.83
C ASP A 111 -21.81 -14.49 20.48
N GLY A 112 -20.79 -14.38 21.34
CA GLY A 112 -19.48 -14.97 21.12
C GLY A 112 -18.57 -14.89 22.34
N VAL A 113 -17.41 -15.54 22.22
CA VAL A 113 -16.36 -15.49 23.25
C VAL A 113 -15.39 -14.37 22.91
N VAL A 114 -15.26 -13.40 23.82
CA VAL A 114 -14.23 -12.36 23.72
C VAL A 114 -12.89 -12.99 24.09
N VAL A 115 -12.03 -13.17 23.08
CA VAL A 115 -10.71 -13.77 23.27
C VAL A 115 -9.73 -12.79 23.92
N ARG A 116 -9.80 -11.50 23.55
CA ARG A 116 -8.94 -10.43 24.06
C ARG A 116 -9.63 -9.06 23.91
N GLY A 117 -9.37 -8.16 24.85
CA GLY A 117 -9.88 -6.78 24.84
C GLY A 117 -11.25 -6.63 25.51
N GLU A 118 -11.80 -5.42 25.41
CA GLU A 118 -13.14 -5.09 25.90
C GLU A 118 -14.04 -4.79 24.70
N VAL A 119 -15.25 -5.34 24.71
CA VAL A 119 -16.28 -5.08 23.71
C VAL A 119 -17.41 -4.29 24.35
N GLU A 120 -17.96 -3.34 23.62
CA GLU A 120 -19.06 -2.50 24.09
C GLU A 120 -20.40 -3.15 23.70
N PRO A 121 -21.18 -3.67 24.67
CA PRO A 121 -22.48 -4.25 24.36
C PRO A 121 -23.41 -3.24 23.70
N GLY A 122 -24.05 -3.63 22.61
CA GLY A 122 -24.99 -2.77 21.87
C GLY A 122 -24.33 -1.76 20.92
N ARG A 123 -22.98 -1.64 20.90
CA ARG A 123 -22.29 -0.85 19.87
C ARG A 123 -22.41 -1.54 18.51
N VAL A 124 -22.72 -0.77 17.48
CA VAL A 124 -22.66 -1.20 16.09
C VAL A 124 -21.24 -0.99 15.57
N TYR A 125 -20.60 -2.08 15.19
CA TYR A 125 -19.29 -2.09 14.53
C TYR A 125 -19.51 -2.18 13.02
N GLU A 126 -18.79 -1.35 12.29
CA GLU A 126 -18.85 -1.27 10.82
C GLU A 126 -17.50 -1.63 10.20
N GLU A 127 -17.38 -1.58 8.87
CA GLU A 127 -16.15 -1.97 8.15
C GLU A 127 -14.87 -1.30 8.68
N LYS A 128 -14.98 -0.03 9.08
CA LYS A 128 -13.86 0.73 9.66
C LYS A 128 -13.44 0.25 11.05
N ASP A 129 -14.25 -0.53 11.75
CA ASP A 129 -13.93 -1.05 13.08
C ASP A 129 -13.29 -2.45 13.02
N PHE A 130 -13.48 -3.18 11.91
CA PHE A 130 -12.93 -4.52 11.68
C PHE A 130 -11.44 -4.51 11.30
N ASN A 131 -10.86 -5.71 11.18
CA ASN A 131 -9.53 -5.97 10.64
C ASN A 131 -8.43 -5.17 11.35
N HIS A 132 -8.53 -5.09 12.68
CA HIS A 132 -7.60 -4.39 13.56
C HIS A 132 -7.51 -2.86 13.37
N ASN A 133 -8.39 -2.23 12.59
CA ASN A 133 -8.38 -0.76 12.43
C ASN A 133 -8.87 -0.03 13.70
N ARG A 134 -9.87 -0.59 14.39
CA ARG A 134 -10.29 -0.14 15.74
C ARG A 134 -10.40 -1.29 16.74
N GLY A 135 -9.63 -2.35 16.50
CA GLY A 135 -9.40 -3.42 17.49
C GLY A 135 -10.40 -4.58 17.48
N ILE A 136 -11.27 -4.70 16.46
CA ILE A 136 -12.12 -5.91 16.34
C ILE A 136 -11.61 -6.81 15.23
N SER A 137 -11.36 -8.05 15.62
CA SER A 137 -11.13 -9.16 14.72
C SER A 137 -12.20 -10.23 14.98
N ILE A 138 -12.79 -10.73 13.90
CA ILE A 138 -13.73 -11.85 13.94
C ILE A 138 -13.09 -12.96 13.08
N PRO A 139 -12.33 -13.90 13.68
CA PRO A 139 -11.53 -14.86 12.93
C PRO A 139 -12.34 -15.67 11.90
N ALA A 140 -13.56 -16.09 12.26
CA ALA A 140 -14.44 -16.83 11.36
C ALA A 140 -14.90 -15.99 10.13
N ARG A 141 -15.01 -14.66 10.28
CA ARG A 141 -15.30 -13.75 9.14
C ARG A 141 -14.12 -13.74 8.18
N GLU A 142 -12.90 -13.63 8.71
CA GLU A 142 -11.70 -13.51 7.89
C GLU A 142 -11.34 -14.83 7.20
N GLU A 143 -11.46 -15.95 7.92
CA GLU A 143 -11.36 -17.30 7.34
C GLU A 143 -12.34 -17.47 6.17
N LYS A 144 -13.61 -17.09 6.36
CA LYS A 144 -14.62 -17.23 5.30
C LYS A 144 -14.29 -16.36 4.08
N ARG A 145 -13.76 -15.15 4.28
CA ARG A 145 -13.32 -14.26 3.20
C ARG A 145 -12.16 -14.87 2.43
N VAL A 146 -11.13 -15.36 3.15
CA VAL A 146 -9.96 -16.04 2.56
C VAL A 146 -10.38 -17.22 1.71
N HIS A 147 -11.17 -18.13 2.27
CA HIS A 147 -11.65 -19.31 1.52
C HIS A 147 -12.45 -18.91 0.28
N TYR A 148 -13.29 -17.87 0.37
CA TYR A 148 -14.16 -17.46 -0.73
C TYR A 148 -13.37 -17.03 -1.97
N TRP A 149 -12.33 -16.19 -1.81
CA TRP A 149 -11.54 -15.78 -2.97
C TRP A 149 -10.54 -16.86 -3.39
N MET A 150 -9.99 -17.64 -2.45
CA MET A 150 -9.12 -18.77 -2.80
C MET A 150 -9.84 -19.78 -3.69
N ASP A 151 -11.09 -20.13 -3.40
CA ASP A 151 -11.90 -21.03 -4.24
C ASP A 151 -12.12 -20.55 -5.69
N ARG A 152 -11.73 -19.32 -6.03
CA ARG A 152 -11.97 -18.67 -7.33
C ARG A 152 -10.69 -18.28 -8.08
N ILE A 153 -9.52 -18.49 -7.49
CA ILE A 153 -8.24 -18.20 -8.13
C ILE A 153 -7.53 -19.47 -8.58
N ASN A 154 -6.58 -19.32 -9.48
CA ASN A 154 -5.66 -20.38 -9.86
C ASN A 154 -4.48 -20.40 -8.86
N PRO A 155 -4.19 -21.53 -8.20
CA PRO A 155 -3.09 -21.60 -7.22
C PRO A 155 -1.69 -21.35 -7.81
N ASN A 156 -1.54 -21.45 -9.13
CA ASN A 156 -0.26 -21.22 -9.81
C ASN A 156 -0.09 -19.77 -10.30
N GLU A 157 -1.06 -18.89 -10.04
CA GLU A 157 -0.99 -17.47 -10.41
C GLU A 157 -0.56 -16.62 -9.21
N LYS A 158 0.51 -15.84 -9.40
CA LYS A 158 1.00 -14.88 -8.41
C LYS A 158 -0.11 -13.95 -7.96
N THR A 159 -0.35 -13.90 -6.66
CA THR A 159 -1.45 -13.13 -6.06
C THR A 159 -0.90 -12.21 -4.98
N ILE A 160 -1.33 -10.93 -4.97
CA ILE A 160 -1.02 -9.96 -3.92
C ILE A 160 -2.31 -9.69 -3.13
N VAL A 161 -2.23 -9.79 -1.80
CA VAL A 161 -3.36 -9.52 -0.90
C VAL A 161 -3.06 -8.30 -0.03
N PHE A 162 -3.79 -7.21 -0.25
CA PHE A 162 -3.65 -5.99 0.55
C PHE A 162 -4.46 -6.11 1.84
N CYS A 163 -3.77 -5.97 2.98
CA CYS A 163 -4.35 -6.09 4.31
C CYS A 163 -4.32 -4.75 5.05
N MET A 164 -5.26 -4.57 5.97
CA MET A 164 -5.42 -3.32 6.73
C MET A 164 -4.24 -2.95 7.63
N THR A 165 -3.65 -3.93 8.33
CA THR A 165 -2.52 -3.73 9.26
C THR A 165 -1.48 -4.83 9.07
N GLN A 166 -0.28 -4.65 9.65
CA GLN A 166 0.78 -5.67 9.61
C GLN A 166 0.38 -6.96 10.34
N GLU A 167 -0.37 -6.82 11.45
CA GLU A 167 -0.94 -7.96 12.19
C GLU A 167 -1.97 -8.71 11.35
N HIS A 168 -2.89 -7.97 10.71
CA HIS A 168 -3.88 -8.55 9.82
C HIS A 168 -3.25 -9.29 8.63
N ALA A 169 -2.17 -8.74 8.07
CA ALA A 169 -1.42 -9.41 7.00
C ALA A 169 -0.81 -10.75 7.46
N GLY A 170 -0.39 -10.85 8.73
CA GLY A 170 0.09 -12.10 9.32
C GLY A 170 -1.04 -13.13 9.47
N GLU A 171 -2.20 -12.71 9.97
CA GLU A 171 -3.38 -13.57 10.09
C GLU A 171 -3.84 -14.12 8.73
N VAL A 172 -3.94 -13.26 7.71
CA VAL A 172 -4.32 -13.65 6.36
C VAL A 172 -3.31 -14.63 5.75
N ARG A 173 -2.00 -14.39 5.91
CA ARG A 173 -0.95 -15.31 5.46
C ARG A 173 -1.17 -16.70 6.06
N ASP A 174 -1.40 -16.79 7.35
CA ASP A 174 -1.57 -18.06 8.05
C ASP A 174 -2.82 -18.81 7.57
N LEU A 175 -3.94 -18.10 7.39
CA LEU A 175 -5.17 -18.67 6.82
C LEU A 175 -4.96 -19.18 5.39
N VAL A 176 -4.23 -18.44 4.56
CA VAL A 176 -3.94 -18.84 3.17
C VAL A 176 -3.09 -20.11 3.16
N ASN A 177 -2.02 -20.18 3.97
CA ASN A 177 -1.16 -21.36 4.03
C ASN A 177 -1.91 -22.60 4.54
N GLN A 178 -2.73 -22.45 5.59
CA GLN A 178 -3.57 -23.53 6.10
C GLN A 178 -4.58 -24.02 5.05
N TYR A 179 -5.21 -23.10 4.31
CA TYR A 179 -6.19 -23.47 3.30
C TYR A 179 -5.55 -24.09 2.06
N ALA A 180 -4.40 -23.58 1.61
CA ALA A 180 -3.63 -24.16 0.52
C ALA A 180 -3.22 -25.60 0.82
N GLN A 181 -2.75 -25.87 2.05
CA GLN A 181 -2.43 -27.22 2.51
C GLN A 181 -3.68 -28.11 2.53
N LYS A 182 -4.80 -27.62 3.09
CA LYS A 182 -6.08 -28.35 3.13
C LYS A 182 -6.61 -28.70 1.73
N LYS A 183 -6.38 -27.84 0.74
CA LYS A 183 -6.76 -28.06 -0.66
C LYS A 183 -5.76 -28.91 -1.44
N GLY A 184 -4.60 -29.24 -0.85
CA GLY A 184 -3.53 -29.97 -1.52
C GLY A 184 -2.84 -29.17 -2.63
N TRP A 185 -2.84 -27.83 -2.53
CA TRP A 185 -2.20 -26.96 -3.53
C TRP A 185 -0.69 -26.91 -3.39
N SER A 186 -0.19 -27.01 -2.16
CA SER A 186 1.23 -26.89 -1.86
C SER A 186 1.54 -27.58 -0.52
N ASP A 187 2.68 -28.24 -0.45
CA ASP A 187 3.31 -28.72 0.79
C ASP A 187 4.32 -27.70 1.38
N ASN A 188 4.66 -26.66 0.61
CA ASN A 188 5.49 -25.55 1.05
C ASN A 188 4.75 -24.72 2.11
N LEU A 189 5.37 -24.60 3.29
CA LEU A 189 4.88 -23.79 4.40
C LEU A 189 4.87 -22.28 4.09
N ASN A 190 5.62 -21.85 3.07
CA ASN A 190 5.73 -20.47 2.60
C ASN A 190 5.00 -20.25 1.26
N TYR A 191 3.92 -21.00 1.00
CA TYR A 191 3.06 -20.75 -0.18
C TYR A 191 2.57 -19.29 -0.24
N CYS A 192 2.27 -18.72 0.92
CA CYS A 192 2.02 -17.30 1.14
C CYS A 192 3.03 -16.75 2.15
N VAL A 193 3.60 -15.60 1.81
CA VAL A 193 4.52 -14.83 2.64
C VAL A 193 3.93 -13.46 2.94
N ARG A 194 4.38 -12.86 4.04
CA ARG A 194 4.00 -11.49 4.43
C ARG A 194 5.16 -10.57 4.12
N ILE A 195 4.86 -9.41 3.51
CA ILE A 195 5.85 -8.38 3.20
C ILE A 195 5.35 -7.07 3.81
N THR A 196 5.87 -6.72 4.98
CA THR A 196 5.60 -5.45 5.67
C THR A 196 6.88 -4.76 6.12
N ALA A 197 6.77 -3.51 6.61
CA ALA A 197 7.93 -2.74 7.08
C ALA A 197 8.69 -3.46 8.22
N ASP A 198 7.97 -4.20 9.07
CA ASP A 198 8.54 -4.93 10.20
C ASP A 198 9.30 -6.21 9.78
N ASP A 199 9.09 -6.71 8.55
CA ASP A 199 9.71 -7.96 8.07
C ASP A 199 11.17 -7.78 7.60
N GLY A 200 11.61 -6.52 7.42
CA GLY A 200 13.00 -6.17 7.09
C GLY A 200 13.60 -6.96 5.93
N LYS A 201 14.84 -7.42 6.09
CA LYS A 201 15.58 -8.16 5.05
C LYS A 201 14.92 -9.46 4.60
N ALA A 202 14.16 -10.12 5.49
CA ALA A 202 13.46 -11.34 5.12
C ALA A 202 12.31 -11.03 4.16
N GLY A 203 11.54 -9.98 4.46
CA GLY A 203 10.48 -9.49 3.56
C GLY A 203 11.02 -8.98 2.22
N GLU A 204 12.20 -8.35 2.21
CA GLU A 204 12.88 -7.96 0.97
C GLU A 204 13.25 -9.17 0.09
N ALA A 205 13.81 -10.22 0.70
CA ALA A 205 14.15 -11.45 -0.02
C ALA A 205 12.90 -12.17 -0.57
N ASP A 206 11.81 -12.18 0.21
CA ASP A 206 10.51 -12.72 -0.22
C ASP A 206 9.93 -11.92 -1.39
N LEU A 207 10.07 -10.59 -1.38
CA LEU A 207 9.65 -9.72 -2.48
C LEU A 207 10.47 -9.96 -3.76
N GLU A 208 11.78 -10.11 -3.62
CA GLU A 208 12.67 -10.46 -4.74
C GLU A 208 12.27 -11.81 -5.35
N LEU A 209 12.02 -12.82 -4.50
CA LEU A 209 11.57 -14.14 -4.93
C LEU A 209 10.23 -14.07 -5.66
N PHE A 210 9.27 -13.30 -5.13
CA PHE A 210 7.97 -13.10 -5.78
C PHE A 210 8.09 -12.37 -7.12
N SER A 211 9.06 -11.47 -7.28
CA SER A 211 9.24 -10.68 -8.50
C SER A 211 9.91 -11.46 -9.64
N ASP A 212 10.56 -12.58 -9.33
CA ASP A 212 11.22 -13.44 -10.31
C ASP A 212 10.19 -14.21 -11.16
N ASN A 213 10.04 -13.83 -12.42
CA ASN A 213 9.08 -14.43 -13.36
C ASN A 213 9.57 -15.74 -13.99
N GLU A 214 10.87 -16.07 -13.86
CA GLU A 214 11.46 -17.28 -14.42
C GLU A 214 11.34 -18.48 -13.46
N LYS A 215 11.02 -18.23 -12.19
CA LYS A 215 10.71 -19.29 -11.22
C LYS A 215 9.27 -19.75 -11.35
N THR A 216 9.10 -20.98 -11.83
CA THR A 216 7.87 -21.76 -11.62
C THR A 216 7.69 -22.07 -10.13
N ILE A 217 6.49 -21.74 -9.61
CA ILE A 217 6.00 -22.12 -8.29
C ILE A 217 5.82 -23.65 -8.24
#